data_AF-K6WIZ2-F1
#
_entry.id   AF-K6WIZ2-F1
#
_cell.length_a   1.000
_cell.length_b   1.000
_cell.length_c   1.000
_cell.angle_alpha   90.00
_cell.angle_beta   90.00
_cell.angle_gamma   90.00
#
_symmetry.space_group_name_H-M   'P 1'
#
loop_
_entity.id
_entity.type
_entity.pdbx_description
1 polymer ?
#
loop_
_entity_poly.entity_id
_entity_poly.type
_entity_poly.pdbx_seq_one_letter_code
_entity_poly.pdbx_strand_id
1 'polypeptide(L)'
;MAYVRTVKTASGATAVQIVHSSRRGSREIEHLGSAHDEAAVAALKAVAAQRIAGGQQELDLGLEVQSGAGPLPITSSRMGHLCEAVIGVYDELGFDAAASGDQVFRDLVLARIIEPTSKLDSLRVLSEAGMSPMSYPTLNRRLPAYAEPDWRRRLATACAAQAQVGPASLLMYDVTTLLCRRRHNRVYADLSVMPMW
;
A
#
# COMPACT_ATOMS: atom_id res chain seq x y z
N MET A 1 12.25 -1.88 -15.74
CA MET A 1 11.35 -3.00 -16.13
C MET A 1 11.73 -3.46 -17.51
N ALA A 2 11.71 -4.78 -17.74
CA ALA A 2 11.96 -5.38 -19.04
C ALA A 2 10.64 -5.84 -19.68
N TYR A 3 10.46 -5.64 -20.97
CA TYR A 3 9.29 -6.14 -21.70
C TYR A 3 9.65 -6.55 -23.13
N VAL A 4 8.87 -7.49 -23.69
CA VAL A 4 9.05 -7.99 -25.05
C VAL A 4 8.28 -7.11 -26.03
N ARG A 5 8.92 -6.72 -27.14
CA ARG A 5 8.26 -6.06 -28.26
C ARG A 5 8.56 -6.77 -29.58
N THR A 6 7.68 -6.57 -30.55
CA THR A 6 7.86 -7.06 -31.93
C THR A 6 7.92 -5.90 -32.91
N VAL A 7 8.82 -5.98 -33.90
CA VAL A 7 8.99 -4.96 -34.94
C VAL A 7 9.05 -5.63 -36.30
N LYS A 8 8.34 -5.08 -37.30
CA LYS A 8 8.46 -5.52 -38.69
C LYS A 8 9.77 -5.03 -39.29
N THR A 9 10.56 -5.94 -39.85
CA THR A 9 11.82 -5.61 -40.54
C THR A 9 11.56 -5.24 -41.99
N ALA A 10 12.53 -4.59 -42.64
CA ALA A 10 12.47 -4.27 -44.07
C ALA A 10 12.35 -5.51 -44.97
N SER A 11 12.78 -6.69 -44.48
CA SER A 11 12.65 -7.97 -45.17
C SER A 11 11.27 -8.63 -45.01
N GLY A 12 10.33 -8.03 -44.26
CA GLY A 12 9.01 -8.60 -43.98
C GLY A 12 8.95 -9.57 -42.80
N ALA A 13 10.11 -9.91 -42.21
CA ALA A 13 10.19 -10.69 -40.98
C ALA A 13 9.69 -9.89 -39.78
N THR A 14 9.33 -10.60 -38.71
CA THR A 14 8.97 -10.02 -37.42
C THR A 14 10.12 -10.27 -36.45
N ALA A 15 10.81 -9.20 -36.06
CA ALA A 15 11.87 -9.25 -35.06
C ALA A 15 11.29 -9.20 -33.64
N VAL A 16 11.79 -10.05 -32.74
CA VAL A 16 11.46 -10.07 -31.31
C VAL A 16 12.63 -9.45 -30.53
N GLN A 17 12.31 -8.49 -29.66
CA GLN A 17 13.29 -7.74 -28.88
C GLN A 17 12.88 -7.65 -27.42
N ILE A 18 13.87 -7.68 -26.51
CA ILE A 18 13.68 -7.36 -25.10
C ILE A 18 14.12 -5.91 -24.89
N VAL A 19 13.25 -5.09 -24.31
CA VAL A 19 13.56 -3.70 -23.96
C VAL A 19 13.74 -3.60 -22.46
N HIS A 20 14.95 -3.28 -22.01
CA HIS A 20 15.25 -2.98 -20.62
C HIS A 20 15.15 -1.47 -20.39
N SER A 21 14.23 -1.04 -19.51
CA SER A 21 14.13 0.35 -19.08
C SER A 21 14.59 0.51 -17.62
N SER A 22 15.42 1.51 -17.35
CA SER A 22 15.72 1.97 -15.99
C SER A 22 14.99 3.29 -15.69
N ARG A 23 14.69 3.55 -14.40
CA ARG A 23 13.97 4.76 -13.95
C ARG A 23 14.66 6.09 -14.32
N ARG A 24 15.90 6.06 -14.84
CA ARG A 24 16.66 7.23 -15.31
C ARG A 24 16.76 7.36 -16.84
N GLY A 25 15.89 6.69 -17.61
CA GLY A 25 15.69 6.99 -19.03
C GLY A 25 16.61 6.27 -20.02
N SER A 26 17.60 5.50 -19.55
CA SER A 26 18.35 4.62 -20.47
C SER A 26 17.49 3.41 -20.86
N ARG A 27 17.41 3.15 -22.17
CA ARG A 27 16.73 1.99 -22.77
C ARG A 27 17.77 1.15 -23.49
N GLU A 28 18.03 -0.04 -22.97
CA GLU A 28 18.84 -1.05 -23.63
C GLU A 28 17.91 -2.02 -24.37
N ILE A 29 18.22 -2.32 -25.63
CA ILE A 29 17.39 -3.15 -26.50
C ILE A 29 18.23 -4.37 -26.90
N GLU A 30 17.83 -5.53 -26.41
CA GLU A 30 18.39 -6.81 -26.80
C GLU A 30 17.58 -7.40 -27.97
N HIS A 31 18.27 -7.84 -29.03
CA HIS A 31 17.65 -8.44 -30.20
C HIS A 31 17.79 -9.97 -30.14
N LEU A 32 16.67 -10.70 -30.09
CA LEU A 32 16.67 -12.17 -30.00
C LEU A 32 16.69 -12.86 -31.36
N GLY A 33 15.99 -12.29 -32.35
CA GLY A 33 15.95 -12.80 -33.72
C GLY A 33 14.72 -12.32 -34.47
N SER A 34 14.59 -12.70 -35.74
CA SER A 34 13.42 -12.41 -36.57
C SER A 34 12.89 -13.66 -37.27
N ALA A 35 11.57 -13.72 -37.48
CA ALA A 35 10.89 -14.86 -38.08
C ALA A 35 9.78 -14.41 -39.04
N HIS A 36 9.53 -15.21 -40.07
CA HIS A 36 8.52 -14.92 -41.10
C HIS A 36 7.15 -15.56 -40.80
N ASP A 37 7.12 -16.62 -40.01
CA ASP A 37 5.91 -17.33 -39.60
C ASP A 37 5.56 -17.07 -38.13
N GLU A 38 4.28 -17.22 -37.82
CA GLU A 38 3.73 -16.89 -36.49
C GLU A 38 4.20 -17.86 -35.39
N ALA A 39 4.42 -19.13 -35.75
CA ALA A 39 4.87 -20.16 -34.81
C ALA A 39 6.30 -19.89 -34.31
N ALA A 40 7.22 -19.53 -35.21
CA ALA A 40 8.58 -19.17 -34.86
C ALA A 40 8.65 -17.83 -34.10
N VAL A 41 7.76 -16.86 -34.41
CA VAL A 41 7.63 -15.64 -33.59
C VAL A 41 7.15 -15.97 -32.18
N ALA A 42 6.21 -16.91 -32.02
CA ALA A 42 5.75 -17.35 -30.70
C ALA A 42 6.87 -18.05 -29.91
N ALA A 43 7.67 -18.90 -30.57
CA ALA A 43 8.85 -19.52 -29.95
C ALA A 43 9.87 -18.47 -29.47
N LEU A 44 10.18 -17.45 -30.29
CA LEU A 44 11.07 -16.36 -29.91
C LEU A 44 10.53 -15.54 -28.73
N LYS A 45 9.20 -15.32 -28.65
CA LYS A 45 8.56 -14.67 -27.48
C LYS A 45 8.67 -15.51 -26.22
N ALA A 46 8.56 -16.84 -26.32
CA ALA A 46 8.71 -17.74 -25.18
C ALA A 46 10.15 -17.71 -24.62
N VAL A 47 11.15 -17.73 -25.51
CA VAL A 47 12.57 -17.55 -25.13
C VAL A 47 12.80 -16.18 -24.49
N ALA A 48 12.19 -15.12 -25.03
CA ALA A 48 12.26 -13.78 -24.45
C ALA A 48 11.71 -13.73 -23.02
N ALA A 49 10.56 -14.37 -22.79
CA ALA A 49 9.94 -14.46 -21.47
C ALA A 49 10.81 -15.24 -20.48
N GLN A 50 11.40 -16.37 -20.92
CA GLN A 50 12.34 -17.14 -20.10
C GLN A 50 13.59 -16.33 -19.73
N ARG A 51 14.14 -15.55 -20.67
CA ARG A 51 15.33 -14.73 -20.43
C ARG A 51 15.05 -13.54 -19.49
N ILE A 52 13.85 -12.95 -19.56
CA ILE A 52 13.38 -11.95 -18.58
C ILE A 52 13.20 -12.58 -17.19
N ALA A 53 12.66 -13.80 -17.13
CA ALA A 53 12.43 -14.53 -15.88
C ALA A 53 13.75 -14.97 -15.22
N GLY A 54 14.78 -15.33 -15.97
CA GLY A 54 16.08 -15.78 -15.44
C GLY A 54 16.84 -14.77 -14.55
N GLY A 55 16.44 -13.49 -14.55
CA GLY A 55 16.93 -12.49 -13.57
C GLY A 55 16.22 -12.54 -12.21
N GLN A 56 15.13 -13.30 -12.10
CA GLN A 56 14.44 -13.65 -10.87
C GLN A 56 14.70 -15.14 -10.63
N GLN A 57 15.46 -15.49 -9.59
CA GLN A 57 15.64 -16.90 -9.26
C GLN A 57 14.28 -17.53 -8.99
N GLU A 58 14.01 -18.65 -9.67
CA GLU A 58 12.84 -19.48 -9.39
C GLU A 58 13.01 -20.07 -7.99
N LEU A 59 12.04 -19.84 -7.11
CA LEU A 59 11.98 -20.50 -5.82
C LEU A 59 11.57 -21.95 -6.08
N ASP A 60 12.54 -22.86 -6.03
CA ASP A 60 12.27 -24.30 -6.12
C ASP A 60 11.54 -24.77 -4.86
N LEU A 61 10.21 -24.91 -4.98
CA LEU A 61 9.33 -25.36 -3.92
C LEU A 61 9.17 -26.90 -3.91
N GLY A 62 9.89 -27.65 -4.75
CA GLY A 62 9.76 -29.10 -4.85
C GLY A 62 8.37 -29.58 -5.32
N LEU A 63 7.64 -28.72 -6.04
CA LEU A 63 6.32 -29.03 -6.59
C LEU A 63 6.49 -29.58 -8.01
N GLU A 64 5.99 -30.78 -8.29
CA GLU A 64 5.88 -31.27 -9.66
C GLU A 64 4.98 -30.33 -10.46
N VAL A 65 5.58 -29.51 -11.33
CA VAL A 65 4.84 -28.58 -12.19
C VAL A 65 4.10 -29.41 -13.23
N GLN A 66 2.80 -29.61 -13.01
CA GLN A 66 1.90 -30.08 -14.06
C GLN A 66 1.93 -29.04 -15.19
N SER A 67 2.72 -29.37 -16.22
CA SER A 67 2.90 -28.57 -17.42
C SER A 67 1.62 -28.64 -18.25
N GLY A 68 0.67 -27.76 -17.95
CA GLY A 68 -0.63 -27.72 -18.63
C GLY A 68 -1.52 -26.53 -18.29
N ALA A 69 -1.30 -25.86 -17.16
CA ALA A 69 -2.00 -24.63 -16.83
C ALA A 69 -1.18 -23.42 -17.30
N GLY A 70 -1.72 -22.64 -18.24
CA GLY A 70 -1.22 -21.29 -18.50
C GLY A 70 -1.29 -20.42 -17.23
N PRO A 71 -0.67 -19.22 -17.23
CA PRO A 71 -0.66 -18.34 -16.06
C PRO A 71 -2.08 -18.15 -15.51
N LEU A 72 -2.30 -18.52 -14.26
CA LEU A 72 -3.59 -18.32 -13.61
C LEU A 72 -3.86 -16.80 -13.49
N PRO A 73 -5.06 -16.33 -13.84
CA PRO A 73 -5.39 -14.92 -13.69
C PRO A 73 -5.44 -14.56 -12.20
N ILE A 74 -4.70 -13.52 -11.81
CA ILE A 74 -4.83 -12.92 -10.48
C ILE A 74 -6.17 -12.18 -10.46
N THR A 75 -7.13 -12.67 -9.67
CA THR A 75 -8.47 -12.07 -9.54
C THR A 75 -8.49 -10.90 -8.55
N SER A 76 -7.59 -10.91 -7.56
CA SER A 76 -7.44 -9.84 -6.57
C SER A 76 -6.07 -9.90 -5.91
N SER A 77 -5.70 -8.81 -5.21
CA SER A 77 -4.49 -8.73 -4.39
C SER A 77 -4.80 -8.00 -3.09
N ARG A 78 -4.08 -8.31 -2.01
CA ARG A 78 -4.29 -7.71 -0.68
C ARG A 78 -2.95 -7.48 0.01
N MET A 79 -2.84 -6.36 0.73
CA MET A 79 -1.73 -6.07 1.62
C MET A 79 -1.89 -6.79 2.98
N GLY A 80 -2.10 -8.12 2.96
CA GLY A 80 -2.52 -8.91 4.12
C GLY A 80 -1.65 -8.70 5.36
N HIS A 81 -0.35 -8.95 5.23
CA HIS A 81 0.60 -8.81 6.33
C HIS A 81 0.73 -7.38 6.88
N LEU A 82 0.65 -6.36 6.01
CA LEU A 82 0.69 -4.96 6.45
C LEU A 82 -0.55 -4.64 7.28
N CYS A 83 -1.73 -4.98 6.79
CA CYS A 83 -2.98 -4.76 7.50
C CYS A 83 -3.01 -5.52 8.84
N GLU A 84 -2.61 -6.79 8.84
CA GLU A 84 -2.55 -7.62 10.05
C GLU A 84 -1.57 -7.07 11.09
N ALA A 85 -0.37 -6.64 10.68
CA ALA A 85 0.60 -6.07 11.59
C ALA A 85 0.10 -4.76 12.23
N VAL A 86 -0.49 -3.86 11.43
CA VAL A 86 -1.00 -2.58 11.96
C VAL A 86 -2.23 -2.81 12.84
N ILE A 87 -3.13 -3.73 12.49
CA ILE A 87 -4.28 -4.10 13.32
C ILE A 87 -3.82 -4.77 14.61
N GLY A 88 -2.82 -5.66 14.55
CA GLY A 88 -2.24 -6.28 15.74
C GLY A 88 -1.70 -5.25 16.72
N VAL A 89 -0.94 -4.26 16.24
CA VAL A 89 -0.48 -3.15 17.08
C VAL A 89 -1.64 -2.31 17.62
N TYR A 90 -2.66 -2.05 16.80
CA TYR A 90 -3.87 -1.32 17.24
C TYR A 90 -4.57 -2.05 18.41
N ASP A 91 -4.68 -3.37 18.32
CA ASP A 91 -5.29 -4.21 19.36
C ASP A 91 -4.40 -4.29 20.62
N GLU A 92 -3.09 -4.46 20.45
CA GLU A 92 -2.10 -4.47 21.55
C GLU A 92 -2.06 -3.14 22.32
N LEU A 93 -2.24 -2.01 21.62
CA LEU A 93 -2.38 -0.69 22.24
C LEU A 93 -3.72 -0.53 23.01
N GLY A 94 -4.62 -1.51 22.95
CA GLY A 94 -5.94 -1.46 23.57
C GLY A 94 -6.91 -0.51 22.87
N PHE A 95 -6.63 -0.11 21.62
CA PHE A 95 -7.46 0.86 20.91
C PHE A 95 -8.81 0.29 20.51
N ASP A 96 -8.95 -1.02 20.32
CA ASP A 96 -10.25 -1.65 20.05
C ASP A 96 -11.22 -1.39 21.22
N ALA A 97 -10.79 -1.66 22.45
CA ALA A 97 -11.59 -1.36 23.64
C ALA A 97 -11.81 0.15 23.83
N ALA A 98 -10.78 0.98 23.67
CA ALA A 98 -10.88 2.43 23.83
C ALA A 98 -11.81 3.10 22.79
N ALA A 99 -11.91 2.52 21.60
CA ALA A 99 -12.80 2.92 20.52
C ALA A 99 -14.16 2.19 20.54
N SER A 100 -14.41 1.34 21.54
CA SER A 100 -15.64 0.55 21.65
C SER A 100 -15.93 -0.31 20.42
N GLY A 101 -14.88 -0.92 19.85
CA GLY A 101 -14.95 -1.77 18.67
C GLY A 101 -15.30 -1.03 17.37
N ASP A 102 -15.07 0.29 17.30
CA ASP A 102 -15.39 1.08 16.10
C ASP A 102 -14.47 0.74 14.93
N GLN A 103 -14.96 -0.15 14.06
CA GLN A 103 -14.27 -0.55 12.83
C GLN A 103 -14.01 0.63 11.89
N VAL A 104 -14.88 1.65 11.87
CA VAL A 104 -14.69 2.84 11.01
C VAL A 104 -13.47 3.64 11.46
N PHE A 105 -13.25 3.73 12.77
CA PHE A 105 -12.09 4.39 13.32
C PHE A 105 -10.81 3.59 13.04
N ARG A 106 -10.85 2.26 13.26
CA ARG A 106 -9.70 1.37 12.99
C ARG A 106 -9.27 1.44 11.54
N ASP A 107 -10.21 1.35 10.60
CA ASP A 107 -9.93 1.44 9.17
C ASP A 107 -9.34 2.82 8.81
N LEU A 108 -9.85 3.89 9.41
CA LEU A 108 -9.31 5.24 9.18
C LEU A 108 -7.87 5.37 9.71
N VAL A 109 -7.55 4.80 10.87
CA VAL A 109 -6.19 4.75 11.41
C VAL A 109 -5.27 3.98 10.48
N LEU A 110 -5.70 2.79 10.04
CA LEU A 110 -4.95 1.96 9.11
C LEU A 110 -4.65 2.71 7.80
N ALA A 111 -5.67 3.31 7.18
CA ALA A 111 -5.48 4.10 5.96
C ALA A 111 -4.46 5.22 6.15
N ARG A 112 -4.51 5.92 7.29
CA ARG A 112 -3.65 7.07 7.58
C ARG A 112 -2.21 6.68 7.92
N ILE A 113 -1.97 5.45 8.38
CA ILE A 113 -0.64 4.88 8.57
C ILE A 113 -0.05 4.43 7.23
N ILE A 114 -0.86 3.76 6.39
CA ILE A 114 -0.43 3.31 5.06
C ILE A 114 -0.07 4.52 4.18
N GLU A 115 -0.97 5.50 4.12
CA GLU A 115 -0.76 6.72 3.36
C GLU A 115 -1.44 7.91 4.08
N PRO A 116 -0.70 8.94 4.49
CA PRO A 116 -1.24 10.08 5.23
C PRO A 116 -2.00 11.06 4.31
N THR A 117 -3.11 10.60 3.71
CA THR A 117 -3.97 11.35 2.78
C THR A 117 -5.27 11.88 3.41
N SER A 118 -6.04 12.69 2.67
CA SER A 118 -7.32 13.23 3.16
C SER A 118 -8.31 12.14 3.61
N LYS A 119 -9.26 12.48 4.49
CA LYS A 119 -10.35 11.57 4.90
C LYS A 119 -11.14 10.98 3.73
N LEU A 120 -11.31 11.74 2.64
CA LEU A 120 -12.01 11.29 1.44
C LEU A 120 -11.18 10.26 0.68
N ASP A 121 -9.88 10.51 0.59
CA ASP A 121 -8.95 9.66 -0.16
C ASP A 121 -8.53 8.42 0.64
N SER A 122 -8.86 8.34 1.93
CA SER A 122 -8.65 7.14 2.75
C SER A 122 -9.41 5.92 2.20
N LEU A 123 -10.57 6.12 1.53
CA LEU A 123 -11.35 5.03 0.93
C LEU A 123 -10.59 4.36 -0.23
N ARG A 124 -9.83 5.15 -1.01
CA ARG A 124 -8.95 4.65 -2.07
C ARG A 124 -7.84 3.81 -1.47
N VAL A 125 -7.17 4.29 -0.42
CA VAL A 125 -6.08 3.58 0.27
C VAL A 125 -6.56 2.21 0.77
N LEU A 126 -7.73 2.14 1.41
CA LEU A 126 -8.30 0.88 1.87
C LEU A 126 -8.61 -0.09 0.72
N SER A 127 -9.10 0.43 -0.41
CA SER A 127 -9.37 -0.37 -1.60
C SER A 127 -8.08 -0.94 -2.21
N GLU A 128 -7.03 -0.12 -2.30
CA GLU A 128 -5.70 -0.52 -2.77
C GLU A 128 -5.01 -1.51 -1.82
N ALA A 129 -5.30 -1.43 -0.52
CA ALA A 129 -4.87 -2.41 0.47
C ALA A 129 -5.61 -3.77 0.33
N GLY A 130 -6.60 -3.86 -0.56
CA GLY A 130 -7.41 -5.06 -0.77
C GLY A 130 -8.51 -5.24 0.28
N MET A 131 -9.00 -4.15 0.85
CA MET A 131 -10.11 -4.14 1.82
C MET A 131 -11.36 -3.49 1.24
N SER A 132 -12.51 -3.74 1.86
CA SER A 132 -13.78 -3.10 1.51
C SER A 132 -13.97 -1.82 2.32
N PRO A 133 -13.79 -0.61 1.74
CA PRO A 133 -13.94 0.63 2.48
C PRO A 133 -15.39 0.89 2.88
N MET A 134 -15.58 1.61 3.98
CA MET A 134 -16.89 2.20 4.27
C MET A 134 -17.25 3.30 3.26
N SER A 135 -18.54 3.62 3.17
CA SER A 135 -18.99 4.74 2.35
C SER A 135 -18.60 6.09 2.96
N TYR A 136 -18.32 7.08 2.12
CA TYR A 136 -17.97 8.44 2.56
C TYR A 136 -19.02 9.09 3.48
N PRO A 137 -20.35 8.93 3.27
CA PRO A 137 -21.35 9.40 4.22
C PRO A 137 -21.27 8.72 5.59
N THR A 138 -20.90 7.44 5.65
CA THR A 138 -20.69 6.73 6.91
C THR A 138 -19.50 7.28 7.66
N LEU A 139 -18.38 7.49 6.96
CA LEU A 139 -17.21 8.14 7.55
C LEU A 139 -17.55 9.52 8.12
N ASN A 140 -18.21 10.39 7.34
CA ASN A 140 -18.58 11.73 7.81
C ASN A 140 -19.52 11.73 9.01
N ARG A 141 -20.41 10.74 9.14
CA ARG A 141 -21.28 10.61 10.33
C ARG A 141 -20.52 10.24 11.59
N ARG A 142 -19.39 9.54 11.48
CA ARG A 142 -18.58 9.11 12.64
C ARG A 142 -17.58 10.17 13.11
N LEU A 143 -17.05 10.97 12.19
CA LEU A 143 -16.01 11.97 12.50
C LEU A 143 -16.33 12.91 13.68
N PRO A 144 -17.56 13.42 13.88
CA PRO A 144 -17.87 14.26 15.03
C PRO A 144 -17.58 13.58 16.37
N ALA A 145 -17.90 12.29 16.50
CA ALA A 145 -17.65 11.55 17.74
C ALA A 145 -16.16 11.42 18.05
N TYR A 146 -15.30 11.35 17.02
CA TYR A 146 -13.85 11.26 17.20
C TYR A 146 -13.19 12.57 17.66
N ALA A 147 -13.87 13.70 17.42
CA ALA A 147 -13.41 15.02 17.83
C ALA A 147 -13.65 15.29 19.32
N GLU A 148 -14.55 14.54 19.95
CA GLU A 148 -14.91 14.72 21.35
C GLU A 148 -13.69 14.58 22.28
N PRO A 149 -13.55 15.43 23.32
CA PRO A 149 -12.43 15.36 24.26
C PRO A 149 -12.28 13.99 24.91
N ASP A 150 -13.38 13.34 25.25
CA ASP A 150 -13.39 12.03 25.89
C ASP A 150 -12.89 10.92 24.95
N TRP A 151 -13.16 11.03 23.65
CA TRP A 151 -12.61 10.10 22.65
C TRP A 151 -11.09 10.13 22.67
N ARG A 152 -10.51 11.35 22.56
CA ARG A 152 -9.06 11.55 22.62
C ARG A 152 -8.48 11.12 23.95
N ARG A 153 -9.19 11.37 25.06
CA ARG A 153 -8.75 10.98 26.41
C ARG A 153 -8.62 9.46 26.55
N ARG A 154 -9.60 8.68 26.06
CA ARG A 154 -9.54 7.20 26.12
C ARG A 154 -8.33 6.64 25.37
N LEU A 155 -8.07 7.14 24.17
CA LEU A 155 -6.89 6.74 23.38
C LEU A 155 -5.59 7.14 24.07
N ALA A 156 -5.52 8.37 24.61
CA ALA A 156 -4.35 8.84 25.35
C ALA A 156 -4.08 8.01 26.61
N THR A 157 -5.12 7.63 27.35
CA THR A 157 -5.02 6.74 28.52
C THR A 157 -4.47 5.37 28.13
N ALA A 158 -4.95 4.79 27.02
CA ALA A 158 -4.46 3.52 26.52
C ALA A 158 -2.96 3.58 26.14
N CYS A 159 -2.56 4.64 25.42
CA CYS A 159 -1.14 4.89 25.12
C CYS A 159 -0.29 5.07 26.38
N ALA A 160 -0.77 5.85 27.36
CA ALA A 160 -0.03 6.12 28.59
C ALA A 160 0.17 4.85 29.42
N ALA A 161 -0.84 3.97 29.48
CA ALA A 161 -0.73 2.67 30.11
C ALA A 161 0.30 1.78 29.41
N GLN A 162 0.28 1.71 28.08
CA GLN A 162 1.23 0.90 27.31
C GLN A 162 2.67 1.42 27.45
N ALA A 163 2.86 2.73 27.42
CA ALA A 163 4.16 3.37 27.60
C ALA A 163 4.62 3.44 29.06
N GLN A 164 3.81 2.93 30.01
CA GLN A 164 4.09 2.94 31.45
C GLN A 164 4.46 4.33 31.97
N VAL A 165 3.76 5.36 31.45
CA VAL A 165 3.98 6.75 31.82
C VAL A 165 3.56 6.95 33.27
N GLY A 166 4.53 7.28 34.13
CA GLY A 166 4.33 7.57 35.54
C GLY A 166 4.39 9.07 35.83
N PRO A 167 4.21 9.47 37.11
CA PRO A 167 4.21 10.88 37.53
C PRO A 167 5.49 11.66 37.19
N ALA A 168 6.60 10.97 36.94
CA ALA A 168 7.90 11.56 36.61
C ALA A 168 8.33 11.31 35.14
N SER A 169 7.43 10.84 34.29
CA SER A 169 7.73 10.58 32.87
C SER A 169 7.69 11.87 32.06
N LEU A 170 8.79 12.17 31.36
CA LEU A 170 8.88 13.28 30.41
C LEU A 170 8.59 12.78 29.00
N LEU A 171 7.47 13.22 28.41
CA LEU A 171 7.13 12.91 27.01
C LEU A 171 7.60 14.04 26.09
N MET A 172 8.72 13.82 25.40
CA MET A 172 9.17 14.71 24.32
C MET A 172 8.55 14.23 23.01
N TYR A 173 7.73 15.07 22.39
CA TYR A 173 7.19 14.82 21.05
C TYR A 173 7.58 15.97 20.12
N ASP A 174 8.17 15.63 18.97
CA ASP A 174 8.51 16.60 17.94
C ASP A 174 7.28 16.90 17.06
N VAL A 175 6.85 18.16 17.03
CA VAL A 175 5.68 18.63 16.28
C VAL A 175 6.05 19.05 14.85
N THR A 176 6.96 18.34 14.19
CA THR A 176 7.38 18.71 12.82
C THR A 176 6.44 18.23 11.71
N THR A 177 5.39 17.45 12.02
CA THR A 177 4.61 16.73 10.98
C THR A 177 3.15 17.18 10.78
N LEU A 178 2.67 18.23 11.46
CA LEU A 178 1.32 18.78 11.22
C LEU A 178 1.30 20.29 10.95
N LEU A 179 2.16 20.78 10.05
CA LEU A 179 1.94 22.07 9.40
C LEU A 179 1.00 21.90 8.20
N CYS A 180 -0.32 21.92 8.44
CA CYS A 180 -1.28 22.13 7.37
C CYS A 180 -1.32 23.63 7.01
N ARG A 181 -0.50 24.07 6.05
CA ARG A 181 -0.72 25.37 5.40
C ARG A 181 -1.96 25.27 4.51
N ARG A 182 -3.11 25.76 4.98
CA ARG A 182 -4.19 26.19 4.08
C ARG A 182 -4.71 27.57 4.50
N ARG A 183 -4.64 28.51 3.56
CA ARG A 183 -5.15 29.88 3.69
C ARG A 183 -6.68 29.86 3.86
N HIS A 184 -7.13 30.77 4.70
CA HIS A 184 -8.48 31.28 4.92
C HIS A 184 -9.46 30.48 5.81
N ASN A 185 -9.89 31.23 6.83
CA ASN A 185 -10.98 31.07 7.78
C ASN A 185 -10.78 30.16 8.99
N ARG A 186 -10.29 30.83 10.07
CA ARG A 186 -10.66 30.69 11.49
C ARG A 186 -11.08 29.29 11.94
N VAL A 187 -10.18 28.57 12.60
CA VAL A 187 -10.48 27.79 13.82
C VAL A 187 -9.23 27.74 14.72
N TYR A 188 -9.50 27.87 16.00
CA TYR A 188 -8.65 27.89 17.19
C TYR A 188 -7.53 26.84 17.22
N ALA A 189 -6.32 27.30 17.53
CA ALA A 189 -5.32 26.51 18.21
C ALA A 189 -5.44 26.81 19.71
N ASP A 190 -6.46 26.24 20.36
CA ASP A 190 -6.35 26.01 21.80
C ASP A 190 -5.44 24.79 21.97
N LEU A 191 -4.15 25.08 22.11
CA LEU A 191 -3.21 24.21 22.81
C LEU A 191 -3.73 24.06 24.24
N SER A 192 -4.64 23.10 24.42
CA SER A 192 -4.91 22.55 25.74
C SER A 192 -3.67 21.75 26.12
N VAL A 193 -2.68 22.44 26.68
CA VAL A 193 -1.74 21.83 27.61
C VAL A 193 -2.64 21.22 28.68
N MET A 194 -2.84 19.91 28.64
CA MET A 194 -3.56 19.19 29.69
C MET A 194 -2.90 19.55 31.02
N PRO A 195 -3.59 20.22 31.96
CA PRO A 195 -3.15 20.18 33.33
C PRO A 195 -3.43 18.76 33.81
N MET A 196 -2.37 17.96 33.97
CA MET A 196 -2.45 16.75 34.79
C MET A 196 -2.51 17.19 36.26
N TRP A 197 -3.73 17.29 36.79
CA TRP A 197 -4.09 17.01 38.19
C TRP A 197 -5.54 16.52 38.22
#